data_AF-A0A939XNE4-F1
#
_entry.id   AF-A0A939XNE4-F1
#
_cell.length_a   1.000
_cell.length_b   1.000
_cell.length_c   1.000
_cell.angle_alpha   90.00
_cell.angle_beta   90.00
_cell.angle_gamma   90.00
#
_symmetry.space_group_name_H-M   'P 1'
#
loop_
_entity.id
_entity.type
_entity.pdbx_description
1 polymer ?
#
loop_
_entity_poly.entity_id
_entity_poly.type
_entity_poly.pdbx_seq_one_letter_code
_entity_poly.pdbx_strand_id
1 'polypeptide(L)' 'MEKPRVLFEECPALGGYTLTVRDDWSYKPKKVSITTEEKEAYEKHFGNKLITYNEFMEWWKEYNNVNKRGKGFELDMSM' A
#
# COMPACT_ATOMS: atom_id res chain seq x y z
N MET A 1 11.49 14.86 21.97
CA MET A 1 10.13 14.72 21.40
C MET A 1 10.29 14.31 19.95
N GLU A 2 10.15 13.02 19.64
CA GLU A 2 10.14 12.57 18.25
C GLU A 2 8.86 13.09 17.60
N LYS A 3 9.01 13.92 16.56
CA LYS A 3 7.87 14.43 15.79
C LYS A 3 7.06 13.23 15.31
N PRO A 4 5.72 13.23 15.41
CA PRO A 4 4.91 12.18 14.81
C PRO A 4 5.25 12.12 13.33
N ARG A 5 5.82 11.00 12.88
CA ARG A 5 6.11 10.80 11.46
C ARG A 5 4.75 10.70 10.77
N VAL A 6 4.40 11.70 9.98
CA VAL A 6 3.20 11.70 9.16
C VAL A 6 3.30 10.51 8.21
N LEU A 7 2.43 9.51 8.39
CA LEU A 7 2.40 8.29 7.57
C LEU A 7 1.74 8.54 6.23
N PHE A 8 0.69 9.35 6.20
CA PHE A 8 -0.10 9.66 5.01
C PHE A 8 -0.06 11.16 4.72
N GLU A 9 0.32 11.52 3.50
CA GLU A 9 0.27 12.88 2.98
C GLU A 9 -0.71 12.92 1.80
N GLU A 10 -1.69 13.82 1.83
CA GLU A 10 -2.63 13.99 0.71
C GLU A 10 -1.89 14.42 -0.55
N CYS A 11 -2.12 13.73 -1.67
CA CYS A 11 -1.54 14.06 -2.96
C CYS A 11 -2.65 14.40 -3.96
N PRO A 12 -3.14 15.65 -3.96
CA PRO A 12 -4.25 16.06 -4.83
C PRO A 12 -3.90 15.95 -6.32
N ALA A 13 -2.61 16.03 -6.69
CA ALA A 13 -2.15 15.87 -8.07
C ALA A 13 -2.34 14.46 -8.63
N LEU A 14 -2.36 13.43 -7.76
CA LEU A 14 -2.54 12.03 -8.14
C LEU A 14 -3.93 11.48 -7.75
N GLY A 15 -4.78 12.29 -7.11
CA GLY A 15 -6.11 11.87 -6.66
C GLY A 15 -6.08 10.83 -5.54
N GLY A 16 -5.08 10.89 -4.66
CA GLY A 16 -4.90 9.89 -3.59
C GLY A 16 -3.99 10.37 -2.46
N TYR A 17 -3.26 9.45 -1.87
CA TYR A 17 -2.37 9.69 -0.75
C TYR A 17 -0.96 9.20 -1.06
N THR A 18 0.01 9.79 -0.38
CA THR A 18 1.39 9.32 -0.35
C THR A 18 1.63 8.68 1.01
N LEU A 19 1.91 7.39 1.01
CA LEU A 19 2.29 6.62 2.19
C LEU A 19 3.81 6.65 2.36
N THR A 20 4.28 6.95 3.56
CA THR A 20 5.69 6.80 3.92
C THR A 20 5.95 5.37 4.41
N VAL A 21 6.87 4.67 3.75
CA VAL A 21 7.39 3.34 4.13
C VAL A 21 8.89 3.43 4.36
N ARG A 22 9.50 2.41 4.97
CA ARG A 22 10.97 2.32 5.08
C ARG A 22 11.54 1.46 3.98
N ASP A 23 12.58 1.94 3.32
CA ASP A 23 13.37 1.10 2.44
C ASP A 23 14.06 -0.01 3.24
N ASP A 24 13.97 -1.25 2.76
CA ASP A 24 14.47 -2.44 3.47
C ASP A 24 16.01 -2.44 3.54
N TRP A 25 16.66 -1.93 2.50
CA TRP A 25 18.13 -1.93 2.35
C TRP A 25 18.79 -0.73 3.02
N SER A 26 18.27 0.47 2.77
CA SER A 26 18.88 1.72 3.21
C SER A 26 18.28 2.29 4.49
N TYR A 27 17.19 1.70 5.01
CA TYR A 27 16.40 2.20 6.13
C TYR A 27 15.90 3.64 5.97
N LYS A 28 16.04 4.21 4.76
CA LYS A 28 15.60 5.56 4.45
C LYS A 28 14.08 5.56 4.27
N PRO A 29 13.40 6.64 4.69
CA PRO A 29 11.99 6.80 4.38
C PRO A 29 11.82 6.92 2.86
N LYS A 30 10.88 6.15 2.33
CA LYS A 30 10.47 6.13 0.93
C LYS A 30 8.98 6.44 0.87
N LYS A 31 8.59 7.23 -0.12
CA LYS A 31 7.20 7.63 -0.34
C LYS A 31 6.61 6.80 -1.48
N VAL A 32 5.43 6.23 -1.28
CA VAL A 32 4.69 5.46 -2.30
C VAL A 32 3.30 6.04 -2.45
N SER A 33 2.81 6.09 -3.69
CA SER A 33 1.46 6.59 -3.98
C SER A 33 0.43 5.48 -3.81
N ILE A 34 -0.65 5.78 -3.11
CA ILE A 34 -1.79 4.88 -2.89
C ILE A 34 -3.10 5.64 -3.10
N THR A 35 -4.16 4.94 -3.47
CA THR A 35 -5.51 5.49 -3.55
C THR A 35 -6.15 5.61 -2.16
N THR A 36 -7.31 6.26 -2.09
CA THR A 36 -8.11 6.34 -0.86
C THR A 36 -8.52 4.94 -0.37
N GLU A 37 -8.95 4.06 -1.28
CA GLU A 37 -9.36 2.69 -0.94
C GLU A 37 -8.20 1.87 -0.38
N GLU A 38 -7.01 2.02 -0.98
CA GLU A 38 -5.78 1.38 -0.50
C GLU A 38 -5.36 1.91 0.87
N LYS A 39 -5.52 3.21 1.13
CA LYS A 39 -5.28 3.81 2.46
C LYS A 39 -6.19 3.18 3.51
N GLU A 40 -7.48 3.09 3.26
CA GLU A 40 -8.43 2.51 4.21
C GLU A 40 -8.14 1.03 4.49
N ALA A 41 -7.79 0.26 3.45
CA ALA A 41 -7.37 -1.13 3.58
C ALA A 41 -6.06 -1.28 4.36
N TYR A 42 -5.12 -0.38 4.14
CA TYR A 42 -3.85 -0.34 4.86
C TYR A 42 -4.08 -0.04 6.35
N GLU A 43 -4.85 1.00 6.68
CA GLU A 43 -5.16 1.36 8.06
C GLU A 43 -5.87 0.22 8.79
N LYS A 44 -6.73 -0.54 8.11
CA LYS A 44 -7.39 -1.71 8.69
C LYS A 44 -6.43 -2.88 8.96
N HIS A 45 -5.41 -3.06 8.11
CA HIS A 45 -4.48 -4.20 8.21
C HIS A 45 -3.28 -3.92 9.12
N PHE A 46 -2.69 -2.73 9.01
CA PHE A 46 -1.46 -2.34 9.71
C PHE A 46 -1.67 -1.22 10.75
N GLY A 47 -2.81 -0.55 10.75
CA GLY A 47 -3.04 0.65 11.57
C GLY A 47 -2.07 1.77 11.19
N ASN A 48 -1.46 2.38 12.21
CA ASN A 48 -0.47 3.45 12.05
C ASN A 48 0.97 2.94 12.14
N LYS A 49 1.20 1.67 11.81
CA LYS A 49 2.54 1.08 11.85
C LYS A 49 3.33 1.50 10.61
N LEU A 50 4.57 1.95 10.83
CA LEU A 50 5.52 2.17 9.75
C LEU A 50 6.11 0.84 9.32
N ILE A 51 5.72 0.35 8.13
CA ILE A 51 6.23 -0.90 7.55
C ILE A 51 7.36 -0.65 6.56
N THR A 52 8.08 -1.72 6.19
CA THR A 52 9.08 -1.65 5.14
C THR A 52 8.46 -1.68 3.74
N TYR A 53 9.23 -1.30 2.73
CA TYR A 53 8.82 -1.32 1.35
C TYR A 53 8.52 -2.75 0.88
N ASN A 54 9.23 -3.76 1.41
CA ASN A 54 8.95 -5.15 1.07
C ASN A 54 7.61 -5.60 1.67
N GLU A 55 7.38 -5.35 2.97
CA GLU A 55 6.08 -5.61 3.63
C GLU A 55 4.92 -4.92 2.87
N PHE A 56 5.13 -3.66 2.46
CA PHE A 56 4.15 -2.92 1.65
C PHE A 56 3.88 -3.61 0.31
N MET A 57 4.92 -4.01 -0.42
CA MET A 57 4.77 -4.63 -1.73
C MET A 57 4.10 -6.00 -1.67
N GLU A 58 4.35 -6.78 -0.61
CA GLU A 58 3.69 -8.07 -0.38
C GLU A 58 2.19 -7.86 -0.15
N TRP A 59 1.83 -7.01 0.81
CA TRP A 59 0.42 -6.67 1.06
C TRP A 59 -0.27 -6.05 -0.14
N TRP A 60 0.39 -5.12 -0.83
CA TRP A 60 -0.18 -4.43 -2.00
C TRP A 60 -0.45 -5.39 -3.15
N LYS A 61 0.44 -6.38 -3.36
CA LYS A 61 0.22 -7.46 -4.32
C LYS A 61 -0.97 -8.32 -3.89
N GLU A 62 -1.07 -8.71 -2.63
CA GLU A 62 -2.21 -9.51 -2.14
C GLU A 62 -3.53 -8.75 -2.30
N TYR A 63 -3.58 -7.48 -1.88
CA TYR A 63 -4.72 -6.60 -2.03
C TYR A 63 -5.16 -6.47 -3.49
N ASN A 64 -4.21 -6.22 -4.41
CA ASN A 64 -4.51 -6.11 -5.84
C ASN A 64 -4.86 -7.45 -6.49
N ASN A 65 -4.29 -8.56 -6.04
CA ASN A 65 -4.60 -9.89 -6.58
C ASN A 65 -6.00 -10.35 -6.14
N VAL A 66 -6.39 -10.03 -4.91
CA VAL A 66 -7.78 -10.17 -4.43
C VAL A 66 -8.73 -9.32 -5.26
N ASN A 67 -8.36 -8.07 -5.57
CA ASN A 67 -9.19 -7.18 -6.38
C ASN A 67 -9.31 -7.63 -7.85
N LYS A 68 -8.25 -8.24 -8.41
CA LYS A 68 -8.28 -8.85 -9.76
C LYS A 68 -9.17 -10.09 -9.86
N ARG A 69 -9.28 -10.89 -8.79
CA ARG A 69 -10.22 -12.03 -8.77
C ARG A 69 -11.69 -11.61 -8.77
N GLY A 70 -12.00 -10.36 -8.40
CA GLY A 70 -13.34 -9.76 -8.52
C GLY A 70 -13.69 -9.24 -9.93
N LYS A 71 -12.69 -9.07 -10.82
CA LYS A 71 -12.86 -8.63 -12.20
C LYS A 71 -12.09 -9.55 -13.16
N GLY A 72 -12.73 -10.66 -13.53
CA GLY A 72 -12.37 -11.43 -14.71
C GLY A 72 -11.12 -12.29 -14.57
N PHE A 73 -11.28 -13.50 -14.06
CA PHE A 73 -10.43 -14.62 -14.45
C PHE A 73 -11.33 -15.86 -14.62
N GLU A 74 -12.16 -15.84 -15.66
CA GLU A 74 -12.56 -17.06 -16.35
C GLU A 74 -11.26 -17.61 -16.99
N LEU A 75 -10.50 -18.38 -16.21
CA LEU A 75 -9.55 -19.32 -16.78
C LEU A 75 -10.35 -20.56 -17.12
N ASP A 76 -10.74 -20.65 -18.39
CA ASP A 76 -11.10 -21.90 -19.05
C ASP A 76 -10.01 -22.93 -18.74
N MET A 77 -10.31 -23.82 -17.79
CA MET A 77 -9.61 -25.08 -17.62
C MET A 77 -10.36 -26.13 -18.44
N SER A 78 -10.21 -26.06 -19.76
CA SER A 78 -10.51 -27.17 -20.66
C SER A 78 -9.19 -27.80 -21.09
N MET A 79 -8.81 -28.90 -20.42
CA MET A 79 -7.79 -29.85 -20.88
C MET A 79 -8.48 -31.02 -21.58
#